data_AF-A0A670J5D9-F1
#
_entry.id   AF-A0A670J5D9-F1
#
_cell.length_a   1.000
_cell.length_b   1.000
_cell.length_c   1.000
_cell.angle_alpha   90.00
_cell.angle_beta   90.00
_cell.angle_gamma   90.00
#
_symmetry.space_group_name_H-M   'P 1'
#
loop_
_entity.id
_entity.type
_entity.pdbx_description
1 polymer ?
#
loop_
_entity_poly.entity_id
_entity_poly.type
_entity_poly.pdbx_seq_one_letter_code
_entity_poly.pdbx_strand_id
1 'polypeptide(L)'
;MEQILLFLLVCICEQGLSASAPKEVHGILPKSKTKGIDFCGVDKYYYIIRSDLGCYLRSNDFHAGKNLEIFGLHNSVRGGDHYLADKDDFFYIIKGNSYRRVTNLNTDDDSKTYTLHRNCQNGDHYFSFDKYFFIIFKKRGWYRRVTNMQTDQNAIESTLHPKLKDGLYYWGINNKIYLVKPNNNWGVEFYRVEDMMNKNPSTISFHANVLNFLPGGVSINHGKAFGVWQSVKTVRNDAKISVAWEQQITKKVGYEKKEMHSMERNWRVSSSVTVGAEGLTKLLLAAQFSLSAQYGGKSIDSTEETWSDATEVSEKVNFTLPPNTNIYFWQYKLGLGKDDVLYCRDLAFTDNSNPPTYVPLPPAAA
;
A
#
# COMPACT_ATOMS: atom_id res chain seq x y z
N MET A 1 -15.94 -20.93 58.23
CA MET A 1 -14.90 -20.42 57.32
C MET A 1 -15.27 -20.80 55.88
N GLU A 2 -16.51 -20.51 55.48
CA GLU A 2 -17.10 -20.97 54.19
C GLU A 2 -17.96 -19.88 53.53
N GLN A 3 -18.12 -18.70 54.15
CA GLN A 3 -18.90 -17.58 53.59
C GLN A 3 -18.06 -16.46 52.95
N ILE A 4 -16.73 -16.55 53.03
CA ILE A 4 -15.83 -15.54 52.41
C ILE A 4 -15.40 -15.96 50.99
N LEU A 5 -15.45 -17.27 50.67
CA LEU A 5 -15.07 -17.75 49.33
C LEU A 5 -16.15 -17.49 48.27
N LEU A 6 -17.42 -17.38 48.65
CA LEU A 6 -18.53 -17.15 47.72
C LEU A 6 -18.65 -15.68 47.28
N PHE A 7 -18.20 -14.73 48.10
CA PHE A 7 -18.20 -13.31 47.73
C PHE A 7 -17.04 -12.92 46.80
N LEU A 8 -15.94 -13.67 46.80
CA LEU A 8 -14.82 -13.45 45.88
C LEU A 8 -15.05 -14.04 44.49
N LEU A 9 -15.92 -15.04 44.33
CA LEU A 9 -16.28 -15.58 43.01
C LEU A 9 -17.37 -14.75 42.30
N VAL A 10 -18.27 -14.08 43.04
CA VAL A 10 -19.35 -13.29 42.44
C VAL A 10 -18.85 -11.92 41.94
N CYS A 11 -17.81 -11.34 42.54
CA CYS A 11 -17.22 -10.08 42.05
C CYS A 11 -16.32 -10.22 40.80
N ILE A 12 -16.03 -11.44 40.32
CA ILE A 12 -15.22 -11.66 39.11
C ILE A 12 -16.11 -11.87 37.86
N CYS A 13 -17.44 -12.05 38.03
CA CYS A 13 -18.37 -12.26 36.91
C CYS A 13 -19.12 -11.01 36.41
N GLU A 14 -18.92 -9.82 37.01
CA GLU A 14 -19.61 -8.58 36.59
C GLU A 14 -18.68 -7.47 36.07
N GLN A 15 -17.46 -7.80 35.67
CA GLN A 15 -16.73 -6.96 34.73
C GLN A 15 -16.53 -7.74 33.44
N GLY A 16 -17.55 -7.68 32.60
CA GLY A 16 -17.43 -7.89 31.16
C GLY A 16 -16.49 -6.86 30.55
N LEU A 17 -15.20 -6.97 30.87
CA LEU A 17 -14.13 -6.47 30.02
C LEU A 17 -14.17 -7.36 28.78
N SER A 18 -14.97 -6.94 27.80
CA SER A 18 -14.60 -7.12 26.41
C SER A 18 -13.23 -6.47 26.27
N ALA A 19 -12.17 -7.24 26.53
CA ALA A 19 -10.87 -6.94 26.02
C ALA A 19 -11.03 -7.03 24.50
N SER A 20 -11.39 -5.90 23.87
CA SER A 20 -11.25 -5.74 22.43
C SER A 20 -9.84 -6.21 22.12
N ALA A 21 -9.71 -7.26 21.29
CA ALA A 21 -8.42 -7.74 20.85
C ALA A 21 -7.54 -6.53 20.48
N PRO A 22 -6.27 -6.46 20.93
CA PRO A 22 -5.42 -5.31 20.66
C PRO A 22 -5.53 -5.00 19.17
N LYS A 23 -5.98 -3.79 18.85
CA LYS A 23 -6.22 -3.37 17.46
C LYS A 23 -4.89 -3.52 16.74
N GLU A 24 -4.78 -4.57 15.95
CA GLU A 24 -3.51 -4.95 15.34
C GLU A 24 -3.16 -3.85 14.31
N VAL A 25 -2.18 -3.02 14.66
CA VAL A 25 -1.85 -1.81 13.90
C VAL A 25 -1.03 -2.20 12.68
N HIS A 26 -1.68 -2.36 11.53
CA HIS A 26 -0.99 -2.50 10.24
C HIS A 26 -0.45 -1.15 9.77
N GLY A 27 0.73 -1.15 9.16
CA GLY A 27 1.47 0.08 8.86
C GLY A 27 1.46 0.50 7.40
N ILE A 28 2.02 1.67 7.14
CA ILE A 28 2.52 2.04 5.82
C ILE A 28 3.84 1.30 5.57
N LEU A 29 4.03 0.79 4.35
CA LEU A 29 5.27 0.14 3.96
C LEU A 29 6.42 1.17 3.99
N PRO A 30 7.53 0.94 4.73
CA PRO A 30 8.63 1.89 4.82
C PRO A 30 9.43 1.98 3.52
N LYS A 31 10.09 3.12 3.31
CA LYS A 31 11.02 3.31 2.19
C LYS A 31 12.07 2.21 2.06
N SER A 32 12.58 1.67 3.16
CA SER A 32 13.58 0.60 3.15
C SER A 32 13.11 -0.70 2.48
N LYS A 33 11.80 -0.87 2.26
CA LYS A 33 11.20 -1.99 1.54
C LYS A 33 10.62 -1.58 0.18
N THR A 34 10.83 -0.34 -0.25
CA THR A 34 10.26 0.18 -1.50
C THR A 34 11.29 0.94 -2.31
N LYS A 35 11.44 0.57 -3.58
CA LYS A 35 12.02 1.45 -4.60
C LYS A 35 10.89 2.17 -5.32
N GLY A 36 11.17 3.33 -5.92
CA GLY A 36 10.15 3.99 -6.73
C GLY A 36 9.11 4.82 -5.99
N ILE A 37 9.09 4.79 -4.65
CA ILE A 37 8.11 5.49 -3.82
C ILE A 37 8.81 6.52 -2.94
N ASP A 38 8.45 7.79 -3.08
CA ASP A 38 8.98 8.89 -2.26
C ASP A 38 7.97 10.02 -2.16
N PHE A 39 8.22 10.89 -1.20
CA PHE A 39 7.50 12.15 -1.02
C PHE A 39 8.43 13.27 -1.44
N CYS A 40 7.90 14.28 -2.12
CA CYS A 40 8.65 15.51 -2.38
C CYS A 40 7.74 16.72 -2.37
N GLY A 41 8.33 17.92 -2.37
CA GLY A 41 7.55 19.14 -2.41
C GLY A 41 8.36 20.29 -2.98
N VAL A 42 7.70 21.10 -3.80
CA VAL A 42 8.24 22.32 -4.38
C VAL A 42 7.10 23.34 -4.47
N ASP A 43 7.42 24.60 -4.22
CA ASP A 43 6.47 25.69 -4.09
C ASP A 43 5.30 25.37 -3.13
N LYS A 44 4.08 25.32 -3.67
CA LYS A 44 2.84 25.06 -2.93
C LYS A 44 2.34 23.63 -3.08
N TYR A 45 3.09 22.77 -3.78
CA TYR A 45 2.65 21.42 -4.11
C TYR A 45 3.48 20.35 -3.41
N TYR A 46 2.75 19.41 -2.83
CA TYR A 46 3.25 18.18 -2.25
C TYR A 46 3.02 17.06 -3.26
N TYR A 47 3.96 16.13 -3.32
CA TYR A 47 3.93 15.02 -4.25
C TYR A 47 4.16 13.70 -3.52
N ILE A 48 3.43 12.66 -3.92
CA ILE A 48 3.74 11.27 -3.60
C ILE A 48 3.99 10.56 -4.92
N ILE A 49 5.22 10.09 -5.12
CA ILE A 49 5.60 9.32 -6.30
C ILE A 49 5.28 7.85 -6.04
N ARG A 50 4.59 7.20 -6.98
CA ARG A 50 4.33 5.75 -7.03
C ARG A 50 4.84 5.22 -8.36
N SER A 51 6.16 5.19 -8.52
CA SER A 51 6.79 4.72 -9.76
C SER A 51 6.53 3.24 -10.03
N ASP A 52 6.23 2.46 -8.99
CA ASP A 52 5.74 1.08 -9.09
C ASP A 52 4.38 1.01 -9.81
N LEU A 53 3.55 2.05 -9.68
CA LEU A 53 2.28 2.19 -10.38
C LEU A 53 2.37 3.10 -11.61
N GLY A 54 3.57 3.60 -11.93
CA GLY A 54 3.79 4.51 -13.06
C GLY A 54 3.07 5.85 -12.95
N CYS A 55 2.77 6.34 -11.74
CA CYS A 55 2.06 7.60 -11.52
C CYS A 55 2.56 8.36 -10.28
N TYR A 56 2.07 9.57 -10.09
CA TYR A 56 2.26 10.34 -8.86
C TYR A 56 1.03 11.16 -8.53
N LEU A 57 0.81 11.38 -7.23
CA LEU A 57 -0.20 12.27 -6.70
C LEU A 57 0.42 13.64 -6.42
N ARG A 58 -0.26 14.70 -6.86
CA ARG A 58 -0.01 16.10 -6.51
C ARG A 58 -1.12 16.59 -5.59
N SER A 59 -0.77 17.38 -4.58
CA SER A 59 -1.71 18.00 -3.64
C SER A 59 -1.19 19.35 -3.15
N ASN A 60 -2.05 20.23 -2.67
CA ASN A 60 -1.63 21.44 -1.95
C ASN A 60 -1.61 21.25 -0.43
N ASP A 61 -2.24 20.19 0.08
CA ASP A 61 -2.38 19.93 1.50
C ASP A 61 -2.81 18.48 1.73
N PHE A 62 -1.89 17.64 2.21
CA PHE A 62 -2.17 16.24 2.52
C PHE A 62 -3.07 16.05 3.73
N HIS A 63 -3.13 17.00 4.65
CA HIS A 63 -4.01 16.93 5.83
C HIS A 63 -5.45 17.23 5.44
N ALA A 64 -5.67 18.29 4.67
CA ALA A 64 -7.01 18.67 4.21
C ALA A 64 -7.48 17.87 2.97
N GLY A 65 -6.58 17.12 2.31
CA GLY A 65 -6.91 16.36 1.09
C GLY A 65 -7.28 17.27 -0.08
N LYS A 66 -6.65 18.44 -0.20
CA LYS A 66 -7.02 19.44 -1.20
C LYS A 66 -6.27 19.23 -2.52
N ASN A 67 -7.00 19.44 -3.63
CA ASN A 67 -6.49 19.38 -5.01
C ASN A 67 -5.69 18.10 -5.29
N LEU A 68 -6.30 16.95 -5.00
CA LEU A 68 -5.69 15.63 -5.23
C LEU A 68 -5.72 15.31 -6.72
N GLU A 69 -4.61 15.54 -7.40
CA GLU A 69 -4.48 15.35 -8.85
C GLU A 69 -3.45 14.27 -9.13
N ILE A 70 -3.79 13.30 -9.96
CA ILE A 70 -2.92 12.16 -10.27
C ILE A 70 -2.46 12.25 -11.70
N PHE A 71 -1.16 12.14 -11.91
CA PHE A 71 -0.49 12.25 -13.20
C PHE A 71 0.29 10.98 -13.51
N GLY A 72 0.42 10.66 -14.79
CA GLY A 72 1.26 9.57 -15.24
C GLY A 72 2.74 9.97 -15.22
N LEU A 73 3.60 9.04 -14.84
CA LEU A 73 5.05 9.19 -14.99
C LEU A 73 5.46 8.78 -16.40
N HIS A 74 6.32 9.59 -17.03
CA HIS A 74 6.99 9.21 -18.27
C HIS A 74 7.79 7.92 -18.07
N ASN A 75 7.83 7.05 -19.07
CA ASN A 75 8.51 5.75 -18.95
C ASN A 75 9.99 5.90 -18.59
N SER A 76 10.68 6.93 -19.09
CA SER A 76 12.11 7.14 -18.83
C SER A 76 12.40 7.64 -17.41
N VAL A 77 11.43 8.23 -16.70
CA VAL A 77 11.61 8.71 -15.31
C VAL A 77 11.23 7.66 -14.27
N ARG A 78 10.69 6.50 -14.71
CA ARG A 78 10.31 5.40 -13.82
C ARG A 78 11.52 4.59 -13.36
N GLY A 79 11.36 3.88 -12.25
CA GLY A 79 12.35 2.95 -11.71
C GLY A 79 13.55 3.62 -11.06
N GLY A 80 13.42 4.89 -10.66
CA GLY A 80 14.33 5.54 -9.72
C GLY A 80 14.30 4.87 -8.35
N ASP A 81 15.46 4.79 -7.71
CA ASP A 81 15.59 4.39 -6.31
C ASP A 81 15.04 5.49 -5.38
N HIS A 82 15.24 6.78 -5.72
CA HIS A 82 14.68 7.93 -4.98
C HIS A 82 14.17 9.05 -5.89
N TYR A 83 13.19 9.80 -5.39
CA TYR A 83 12.68 11.01 -6.04
C TYR A 83 12.66 12.19 -5.05
N LEU A 84 13.08 13.35 -5.52
CA LEU A 84 12.98 14.61 -4.78
C LEU A 84 12.71 15.77 -5.75
N ALA A 85 12.28 16.90 -5.20
CA ALA A 85 12.11 18.15 -5.93
C ALA A 85 12.87 19.25 -5.20
N ASP A 86 13.38 20.24 -5.92
CA ASP A 86 14.09 21.39 -5.38
C ASP A 86 13.45 22.71 -5.84
N LYS A 87 13.82 23.82 -5.18
CA LYS A 87 13.34 25.18 -5.52
C LYS A 87 13.83 25.70 -6.88
N ASP A 88 14.66 24.94 -7.59
CA ASP A 88 15.09 25.27 -8.95
C ASP A 88 14.10 24.80 -10.03
N ASP A 89 12.89 24.39 -9.62
CA ASP A 89 11.80 23.84 -10.44
C ASP A 89 12.13 22.49 -11.11
N PHE A 90 13.15 21.78 -10.61
CA PHE A 90 13.47 20.45 -11.09
C PHE A 90 13.09 19.34 -10.11
N PHE A 91 12.71 18.21 -10.69
CA PHE A 91 12.68 16.91 -10.05
C PHE A 91 14.00 16.18 -10.29
N TYR A 92 14.42 15.45 -9.28
CA TYR A 92 15.64 14.65 -9.29
C TYR A 92 15.26 13.19 -9.07
N ILE A 93 15.72 12.32 -9.95
CA ILE A 93 15.46 10.88 -9.94
C ILE A 93 16.81 10.19 -9.74
N ILE A 94 17.04 9.67 -8.54
CA ILE A 94 18.28 8.96 -8.21
C ILE A 94 18.13 7.51 -8.62
N LYS A 95 19.12 6.99 -9.33
CA LYS A 95 19.20 5.57 -9.73
C LYS A 95 20.65 5.11 -9.59
N GLY A 96 20.88 4.18 -8.67
CA GLY A 96 22.22 3.76 -8.26
C GLY A 96 23.10 4.94 -7.86
N ASN A 97 24.21 5.12 -8.56
CA ASN A 97 25.21 6.14 -8.27
C ASN A 97 25.05 7.42 -9.11
N SER A 98 23.90 7.59 -9.76
CA SER A 98 23.62 8.72 -10.64
C SER A 98 22.26 9.32 -10.31
N TYR A 99 22.04 10.55 -10.74
CA TYR A 99 20.72 11.17 -10.73
C TYR A 99 20.42 11.83 -12.07
N ARG A 100 19.17 11.68 -12.50
CA ARG A 100 18.61 12.48 -13.60
C ARG A 100 17.85 13.65 -13.01
N ARG A 101 17.94 14.81 -13.65
CA ARG A 101 17.16 15.99 -13.33
C ARG A 101 16.22 16.32 -14.50
N VAL A 102 14.93 16.58 -14.22
CA VAL A 102 13.88 16.92 -15.21
C VAL A 102 12.98 18.03 -14.68
N THR A 103 12.42 18.86 -15.55
CA THR A 103 11.42 19.89 -15.14
C THR A 103 10.01 19.31 -15.05
N ASN A 104 9.75 18.21 -15.77
CA ASN A 104 8.43 17.58 -15.83
C ASN A 104 8.51 16.05 -15.80
N LEU A 105 7.89 15.44 -14.79
CA LEU A 105 7.84 13.99 -14.63
C LEU A 105 6.97 13.29 -15.71
N ASN A 106 6.14 14.02 -16.46
CA ASN A 106 5.24 13.46 -17.47
C ASN A 106 5.92 13.32 -18.84
N THR A 107 6.98 14.08 -19.10
CA THR A 107 7.55 14.26 -20.45
C THR A 107 9.09 14.13 -20.50
N ASP A 108 9.76 13.95 -19.35
CA ASP A 108 11.25 13.87 -19.25
C ASP A 108 11.96 15.11 -19.83
N ASP A 109 11.28 16.25 -19.75
CA ASP A 109 11.73 17.52 -20.30
C ASP A 109 13.01 18.00 -19.58
N ASP A 110 13.89 18.63 -20.37
CA ASP A 110 15.18 19.18 -19.93
C ASP A 110 16.10 18.17 -19.22
N SER A 111 15.92 16.88 -19.54
CA SER A 111 16.62 15.80 -18.86
C SER A 111 18.14 15.93 -18.96
N LYS A 112 18.79 15.94 -17.80
CA LYS A 112 20.26 15.85 -17.67
C LYS A 112 20.62 14.83 -16.60
N THR A 113 21.63 14.02 -16.87
CA THR A 113 22.11 13.00 -15.94
C THR A 113 23.47 13.39 -15.40
N TYR A 114 23.65 13.21 -14.10
CA TYR A 114 24.87 13.50 -13.38
C TYR A 114 25.25 12.30 -12.51
N THR A 115 26.55 12.15 -12.26
CA THR A 115 27.05 11.17 -11.29
C THR A 115 26.97 11.79 -9.90
N LEU A 116 26.44 11.06 -8.92
CA LEU A 116 26.49 11.47 -7.52
C LEU A 116 27.93 11.43 -7.02
N HIS A 117 28.33 12.42 -6.22
CA HIS A 117 29.58 12.34 -5.46
C HIS A 117 29.56 11.09 -4.58
N ARG A 118 30.72 10.44 -4.38
CA ARG A 118 30.82 9.21 -3.57
C ARG A 118 30.19 9.34 -2.18
N ASN A 119 30.32 10.51 -1.55
CA ASN A 119 29.75 10.79 -0.22
C ASN A 119 28.23 11.06 -0.24
N CYS A 120 27.67 11.32 -1.41
CA CYS A 120 26.25 11.55 -1.63
C CYS A 120 25.51 10.30 -2.15
N GLN A 121 26.18 9.15 -2.19
CA GLN A 121 25.58 7.88 -2.62
C GLN A 121 25.07 7.06 -1.42
N ASN A 122 24.18 6.10 -1.70
CA ASN A 122 23.70 5.10 -0.73
C ASN A 122 22.98 5.68 0.51
N GLY A 123 22.41 6.88 0.42
CA GLY A 123 21.44 7.37 1.39
C GLY A 123 20.19 6.50 1.44
N ASP A 124 19.59 6.38 2.62
CA ASP A 124 18.30 5.72 2.82
C ASP A 124 17.14 6.64 2.37
N HIS A 125 17.34 7.96 2.43
CA HIS A 125 16.40 8.96 1.92
C HIS A 125 17.13 10.17 1.35
N TYR A 126 16.49 10.82 0.39
CA TYR A 126 16.94 12.06 -0.23
C TYR A 126 15.77 13.03 -0.30
N PHE A 127 16.00 14.28 0.06
CA PHE A 127 15.03 15.36 -0.16
C PHE A 127 15.77 16.68 -0.28
N SER A 128 15.13 17.67 -0.91
CA SER A 128 15.61 19.04 -0.83
C SER A 128 14.84 19.82 0.22
N PHE A 129 15.53 20.76 0.85
CA PHE A 129 14.93 21.77 1.71
C PHE A 129 15.77 23.05 1.61
N ASP A 130 15.06 24.14 1.38
CA ASP A 130 15.66 25.44 1.09
C ASP A 130 16.56 25.43 -0.15
N LYS A 131 17.88 25.49 0.01
CA LYS A 131 18.88 25.39 -1.07
C LYS A 131 19.81 24.18 -0.91
N TYR A 132 19.40 23.24 -0.06
CA TYR A 132 20.24 22.13 0.36
C TYR A 132 19.56 20.80 0.07
N PHE A 133 20.36 19.87 -0.41
CA PHE A 133 20.02 18.46 -0.48
C PHE A 133 20.39 17.78 0.84
N PHE A 134 19.44 17.05 1.39
CA PHE A 134 19.58 16.25 2.59
C PHE A 134 19.59 14.77 2.23
N ILE A 135 20.56 14.05 2.79
CA ILE A 135 20.77 12.62 2.56
C ILE A 135 20.78 11.95 3.92
N ILE A 136 19.76 11.16 4.21
CA ILE A 136 19.63 10.48 5.51
C ILE A 136 20.28 9.11 5.44
N PHE A 137 21.15 8.80 6.41
CA PHE A 137 21.73 7.48 6.61
C PHE A 137 21.19 6.89 7.92
N LYS A 138 19.98 6.30 7.87
CA LYS A 138 19.23 5.80 9.03
C LYS A 138 20.03 4.81 9.85
N LYS A 139 20.71 3.85 9.22
CA LYS A 139 21.50 2.83 9.94
C LYS A 139 22.61 3.42 10.79
N ARG A 140 23.24 4.52 10.34
CA ARG A 140 24.27 5.21 11.13
C ARG A 140 23.74 6.39 11.94
N GLY A 141 22.47 6.76 11.78
CA GLY A 141 21.77 7.72 12.63
C GLY A 141 22.17 9.19 12.42
N TRP A 142 22.63 9.55 11.23
CA TRP A 142 23.03 10.91 10.85
C TRP A 142 22.48 11.25 9.46
N TYR A 143 22.55 12.53 9.12
CA TYR A 143 22.24 13.03 7.79
C TYR A 143 23.41 13.88 7.27
N ARG A 144 23.55 13.88 5.95
CA ARG A 144 24.42 14.80 5.22
C ARG A 144 23.60 15.90 4.61
N ARG A 145 24.11 17.13 4.65
CA ARG A 145 23.55 18.29 3.96
C ARG A 145 24.57 18.83 2.97
N VAL A 146 24.19 18.99 1.71
CA VAL A 146 25.05 19.53 0.65
C VAL A 146 24.30 20.57 -0.17
N THR A 147 25.01 21.45 -0.86
CA THR A 147 24.43 22.36 -1.86
C THR A 147 24.47 21.80 -3.28
N ASN A 148 25.31 20.77 -3.51
CA ASN A 148 25.40 20.08 -4.79
C ASN A 148 25.77 18.61 -4.57
N MET A 149 24.90 17.69 -5.00
CA MET A 149 25.09 16.24 -4.82
C MET A 149 26.16 15.65 -5.75
N GLN A 150 26.58 16.34 -6.82
CA GLN A 150 27.64 15.90 -7.73
C GLN A 150 29.04 16.16 -7.16
N THR A 151 29.21 17.22 -6.38
CA THR A 151 30.52 17.70 -5.91
C THR A 151 30.69 17.67 -4.39
N ASP A 152 29.67 17.25 -3.64
CA ASP A 152 29.65 17.28 -2.16
C ASP A 152 29.88 18.68 -1.59
N GLN A 153 29.44 19.70 -2.33
CA GLN A 153 29.76 21.08 -2.03
C GLN A 153 29.08 21.55 -0.74
N ASN A 154 29.85 22.23 0.12
CA ASN A 154 29.42 22.74 1.43
C ASN A 154 28.84 21.64 2.34
N ALA A 155 29.41 20.43 2.25
CA ALA A 155 28.96 19.29 3.02
C ALA A 155 29.02 19.53 4.54
N ILE A 156 27.93 19.22 5.22
CA ILE A 156 27.86 19.10 6.67
C ILE A 156 27.27 17.73 7.00
N GLU A 157 27.91 17.03 7.92
CA GLU A 157 27.34 15.84 8.57
C GLU A 157 26.82 16.22 9.94
N SER A 158 25.65 15.70 10.31
CA SER A 158 25.07 15.95 11.62
C SER A 158 24.20 14.81 12.08
N THR A 159 24.18 14.57 13.39
CA THR A 159 23.37 13.51 14.00
C THR A 159 21.88 13.76 13.73
N LEU A 160 21.17 12.71 13.32
CA LEU A 160 19.73 12.77 13.13
C LEU A 160 19.06 12.76 14.50
N HIS A 161 18.22 13.77 14.75
CA HIS A 161 17.53 13.89 16.03
C HIS A 161 16.71 12.61 16.34
N PRO A 162 16.73 12.07 17.58
CA PRO A 162 16.11 10.79 17.91
C PRO A 162 14.63 10.67 17.50
N LYS A 163 13.85 11.75 17.66
CA LYS A 163 12.41 11.78 17.29
C LYS A 163 12.15 11.67 15.77
N LEU A 164 13.18 11.82 14.96
CA LEU A 164 13.11 11.76 13.50
C LEU A 164 13.65 10.45 12.93
N LYS A 165 14.25 9.56 13.74
CA LYS A 165 14.95 8.35 13.26
C LYS A 165 14.05 7.27 12.70
N ASP A 166 12.80 7.22 13.14
CA ASP A 166 11.78 6.24 12.77
C ASP A 166 10.89 6.70 11.60
N GLY A 167 11.17 7.85 10.99
CA GLY A 167 10.43 8.32 9.81
C GLY A 167 10.45 7.31 8.66
N LEU A 168 9.28 7.03 8.09
CA LEU A 168 9.11 6.08 6.99
C LEU A 168 9.46 6.69 5.63
N TYR A 169 9.20 7.99 5.48
CA TYR A 169 9.48 8.84 4.32
C TYR A 169 9.78 10.26 4.81
N TYR A 170 10.55 11.04 4.05
CA TYR A 170 10.94 12.42 4.41
C TYR A 170 10.82 13.32 3.18
N TRP A 171 10.39 14.56 3.37
CA TRP A 171 10.38 15.57 2.32
C TRP A 171 10.49 16.98 2.89
N GLY A 172 10.94 17.93 2.07
CA GLY A 172 10.95 19.36 2.42
C GLY A 172 10.01 20.14 1.51
N ILE A 173 9.40 21.19 2.05
CA ILE A 173 8.63 22.20 1.30
C ILE A 173 8.40 23.43 2.19
N ASN A 174 8.37 24.64 1.61
CA ASN A 174 8.05 25.90 2.31
C ASN A 174 8.85 26.11 3.62
N ASN A 175 10.15 25.84 3.57
CA ASN A 175 11.05 25.93 4.73
C ASN A 175 10.55 25.12 5.95
N LYS A 176 9.82 24.03 5.69
CA LYS A 176 9.51 22.98 6.68
C LYS A 176 9.97 21.62 6.17
N ILE A 177 10.34 20.74 7.09
CA ILE A 177 10.68 19.35 6.83
C ILE A 177 9.57 18.49 7.41
N TYR A 178 9.21 17.46 6.67
CA TYR A 178 8.14 16.56 7.03
C TYR A 178 8.63 15.11 7.00
N LEU A 179 8.01 14.27 7.81
CA LEU A 179 8.25 12.83 7.80
C LEU A 179 6.99 12.04 8.11
N VAL A 180 6.75 10.96 7.37
CA VAL A 180 5.69 10.01 7.70
C VAL A 180 6.12 9.21 8.92
N LYS A 181 5.22 9.05 9.90
CA LYS A 181 5.46 8.24 11.08
C LYS A 181 4.92 6.83 10.91
N PRO A 182 5.50 5.83 11.61
CA PRO A 182 4.86 4.54 11.77
C PRO A 182 3.42 4.72 12.27
N ASN A 183 2.50 3.89 11.76
CA ASN A 183 1.11 3.91 12.21
C ASN A 183 1.05 3.70 13.72
N ASN A 184 0.17 4.44 14.39
CA ASN A 184 -0.04 4.34 15.83
C ASN A 184 -1.54 4.17 16.13
N ASN A 185 -1.93 4.21 17.41
CA ASN A 185 -3.32 3.99 17.82
C ASN A 185 -4.30 5.03 17.24
N TRP A 186 -3.82 6.19 16.82
CA TRP A 186 -4.57 7.29 16.22
C TRP A 186 -4.58 7.29 14.70
N GLY A 187 -3.88 6.34 14.08
CA GLY A 187 -3.76 6.23 12.63
C GLY A 187 -2.40 6.71 12.11
N VAL A 188 -2.33 6.91 10.79
CA VAL A 188 -1.11 7.30 10.11
C VAL A 188 -0.99 8.82 10.15
N GLU A 189 0.10 9.28 10.74
CA GLU A 189 0.41 10.69 10.92
C GLU A 189 1.74 11.03 10.25
N PHE A 190 1.95 12.32 10.03
CA PHE A 190 3.24 12.86 9.65
C PHE A 190 3.63 14.01 10.57
N TYR A 191 4.92 14.12 10.81
CA TYR A 191 5.48 15.22 11.59
C TYR A 191 5.88 16.36 10.68
N ARG A 192 5.79 17.58 11.21
CA ARG A 192 6.35 18.80 10.64
C ARG A 192 7.37 19.38 11.62
N VAL A 193 8.57 19.66 11.12
CA VAL A 193 9.65 20.33 11.85
C VAL A 193 10.24 21.48 11.04
N GLU A 194 10.92 22.40 11.71
CA GLU A 194 11.57 23.55 11.05
C GLU A 194 13.01 23.24 10.64
N ASP A 195 13.66 22.33 11.36
CA ASP A 195 15.01 21.87 11.11
C ASP A 195 15.19 20.43 11.60
N MET A 196 16.25 19.77 11.16
CA MET A 196 16.55 18.36 11.47
C MET A 196 17.06 18.13 12.91
N MET A 197 17.30 19.19 13.67
CA MET A 197 17.72 19.19 15.07
C MET A 197 16.54 19.47 16.03
N ASN A 198 15.39 19.88 15.49
CA ASN A 198 14.26 20.39 16.26
C ASN A 198 13.66 19.33 17.19
N LYS A 199 13.44 19.73 18.44
CA LYS A 199 12.99 18.86 19.54
C LYS A 199 11.47 18.69 19.59
N ASN A 200 10.69 19.55 18.93
CA ASN A 200 9.24 19.67 19.11
C ASN A 200 8.48 19.60 17.78
N PRO A 201 8.33 18.39 17.18
CA PRO A 201 7.54 18.23 15.97
C PRO A 201 6.06 18.54 16.21
N SER A 202 5.41 19.16 15.22
CA SER A 202 3.94 19.16 15.15
C SER A 202 3.48 17.84 14.52
N THR A 203 2.51 17.17 15.13
CA THR A 203 1.88 15.97 14.58
C THR A 203 0.65 16.35 13.76
N ILE A 204 0.53 15.78 12.57
CA ILE A 204 -0.54 16.08 11.61
C ILE A 204 -1.06 14.75 11.03
N SER A 205 -2.38 14.59 10.91
CA SER A 205 -2.99 13.42 10.28
C SER A 205 -3.06 13.56 8.76
N PHE A 206 -3.01 12.44 8.04
CA PHE A 206 -3.33 12.42 6.61
C PHE A 206 -4.85 12.41 6.37
N HIS A 207 -5.26 13.03 5.27
CA HIS A 207 -6.59 12.81 4.71
C HIS A 207 -6.71 11.37 4.16
N ALA A 208 -7.89 10.73 4.32
CA ALA A 208 -8.13 9.34 3.91
C ALA A 208 -7.77 9.09 2.44
N ASN A 209 -8.16 9.98 1.53
CA ASN A 209 -7.88 9.81 0.09
C ASN A 209 -6.39 10.01 -0.26
N VAL A 210 -5.58 10.61 0.62
CA VAL A 210 -4.13 10.63 0.46
C VAL A 210 -3.56 9.29 0.94
N LEU A 211 -4.07 8.76 2.05
CA LEU A 211 -3.68 7.44 2.56
C LEU A 211 -3.93 6.32 1.55
N ASN A 212 -5.07 6.32 0.85
CA ASN A 212 -5.37 5.30 -0.18
C ASN A 212 -4.29 5.21 -1.27
N PHE A 213 -3.50 6.26 -1.48
CA PHE A 213 -2.42 6.28 -2.47
C PHE A 213 -1.09 5.72 -1.93
N LEU A 214 -0.97 5.54 -0.61
CA LEU A 214 0.23 5.02 0.05
C LEU A 214 0.25 3.48 0.05
N PRO A 215 1.43 2.86 -0.04
CA PRO A 215 1.55 1.40 0.10
C PRO A 215 1.17 0.98 1.54
N GLY A 216 0.11 0.20 1.66
CA GLY A 216 -0.48 -0.19 2.95
C GLY A 216 -1.62 0.72 3.41
N GLY A 217 -1.76 1.90 2.81
CA GLY A 217 -2.74 2.90 3.24
C GLY A 217 -4.19 2.56 2.90
N VAL A 218 -4.44 1.76 1.85
CA VAL A 218 -5.78 1.24 1.55
C VAL A 218 -6.31 0.44 2.74
N SER A 219 -5.47 -0.41 3.34
CA SER A 219 -5.88 -1.22 4.48
C SER A 219 -6.19 -0.40 5.74
N ILE A 220 -5.66 0.82 5.86
CA ILE A 220 -5.96 1.74 6.98
C ILE A 220 -7.42 2.20 6.92
N ASN A 221 -7.92 2.50 5.72
CA ASN A 221 -9.29 3.00 5.52
C ASN A 221 -10.32 1.88 5.33
N HIS A 222 -9.93 0.80 4.65
CA HIS A 222 -10.85 -0.27 4.20
C HIS A 222 -10.67 -1.60 4.94
N GLY A 223 -9.69 -1.67 5.86
CA GLY A 223 -9.38 -2.89 6.61
C GLY A 223 -8.40 -3.81 5.88
N LYS A 224 -7.93 -4.84 6.61
CA LYS A 224 -6.92 -5.77 6.09
C LYS A 224 -7.44 -6.57 4.92
N ALA A 225 -6.54 -6.91 4.00
CA ALA A 225 -6.80 -7.88 2.97
C ALA A 225 -7.14 -9.24 3.58
N PHE A 226 -8.16 -9.88 3.02
CA PHE A 226 -8.47 -11.27 3.28
C PHE A 226 -8.55 -12.04 1.97
N GLY A 227 -8.41 -13.36 2.09
CA GLY A 227 -8.69 -14.29 1.01
C GLY A 227 -9.34 -15.53 1.60
N VAL A 228 -10.48 -15.94 1.04
CA VAL A 228 -11.32 -17.00 1.61
C VAL A 228 -11.97 -17.83 0.52
N TRP A 229 -12.13 -19.12 0.79
CA TRP A 229 -12.94 -20.03 -0.03
C TRP A 229 -14.41 -19.89 0.35
N GLN A 230 -15.25 -19.65 -0.64
CA GLN A 230 -16.71 -19.62 -0.52
C GLN A 230 -17.31 -20.81 -1.27
N SER A 231 -18.22 -21.53 -0.60
CA SER A 231 -18.97 -22.60 -1.26
C SER A 231 -19.91 -21.99 -2.29
N VAL A 232 -19.82 -22.46 -3.54
CA VAL A 232 -20.69 -22.02 -4.64
C VAL A 232 -21.71 -23.08 -5.02
N LYS A 233 -21.41 -24.36 -4.77
CA LYS A 233 -22.32 -25.47 -5.04
C LYS A 233 -21.99 -26.68 -4.17
N THR A 234 -23.02 -27.43 -3.79
CA THR A 234 -22.89 -28.78 -3.22
C THR A 234 -23.70 -29.74 -4.07
N VAL A 235 -23.12 -30.91 -4.32
CA VAL A 235 -23.73 -32.01 -5.07
C VAL A 235 -23.69 -33.25 -4.20
N ARG A 236 -24.78 -34.00 -4.19
CA ARG A 236 -24.97 -35.16 -3.33
C ARG A 236 -25.44 -36.35 -4.15
N ASN A 237 -24.85 -37.51 -3.91
CA ASN A 237 -25.32 -38.79 -4.43
C ASN A 237 -25.80 -39.65 -3.27
N ASP A 238 -27.11 -39.74 -3.09
CA ASP A 238 -27.75 -40.62 -2.09
C ASP A 238 -28.05 -42.03 -2.62
N ALA A 239 -27.69 -42.32 -3.86
CA ALA A 239 -27.86 -43.66 -4.42
C ALA A 239 -26.81 -44.62 -3.88
N LYS A 240 -27.15 -45.92 -3.91
CA LYS A 240 -26.21 -47.01 -3.59
C LYS A 240 -25.26 -47.34 -4.75
N ILE A 241 -25.39 -46.65 -5.87
CA ILE A 241 -24.57 -46.83 -7.08
C ILE A 241 -23.89 -45.51 -7.45
N SER A 242 -22.78 -45.60 -8.16
CA SER A 242 -22.12 -44.42 -8.71
C SER A 242 -23.01 -43.77 -9.77
N VAL A 243 -23.05 -42.45 -9.78
CA VAL A 243 -23.85 -41.67 -10.73
C VAL A 243 -22.91 -40.81 -11.56
N ALA A 244 -22.97 -40.97 -12.88
CA ALA A 244 -22.35 -40.04 -13.82
C ALA A 244 -23.14 -38.74 -13.78
N TRP A 245 -22.43 -37.63 -13.57
CA TRP A 245 -23.06 -36.37 -13.32
C TRP A 245 -22.45 -35.29 -14.21
N GLU A 246 -23.32 -34.55 -14.88
CA GLU A 246 -23.01 -33.45 -15.77
C GLU A 246 -23.84 -32.26 -15.31
N GLN A 247 -23.17 -31.17 -14.90
CA GLN A 247 -23.86 -29.93 -14.56
C GLN A 247 -23.05 -28.72 -14.95
N GLN A 248 -23.79 -27.64 -15.14
CA GLN A 248 -23.28 -26.31 -15.31
C GLN A 248 -23.12 -25.65 -13.94
N ILE A 249 -21.89 -25.31 -13.58
CA ILE A 249 -21.56 -24.59 -12.35
C ILE A 249 -21.41 -23.11 -12.69
N THR A 250 -22.26 -22.28 -12.10
CA THR A 250 -22.15 -20.83 -12.24
C THR A 250 -21.30 -20.28 -11.12
N LYS A 251 -20.25 -19.54 -11.48
CA LYS A 251 -19.34 -18.82 -10.56
C LYS A 251 -19.30 -17.35 -10.93
N LYS A 252 -18.99 -16.49 -9.97
CA LYS A 252 -18.82 -15.05 -10.21
C LYS A 252 -17.35 -14.76 -10.46
N VAL A 253 -16.96 -14.12 -11.55
CA VAL A 253 -15.55 -13.80 -11.84
C VAL A 253 -15.44 -12.30 -12.09
N GLY A 254 -14.41 -11.67 -11.53
CA GLY A 254 -14.14 -10.26 -11.77
C GLY A 254 -14.16 -9.39 -10.51
N TYR A 255 -14.08 -8.10 -10.75
CA TYR A 255 -13.94 -7.03 -9.78
C TYR A 255 -15.30 -6.45 -9.35
N GLU A 256 -15.53 -6.36 -8.04
CA GLU A 256 -16.75 -5.77 -7.47
C GLU A 256 -16.62 -4.24 -7.36
N LYS A 257 -17.30 -3.53 -8.27
CA LYS A 257 -17.14 -2.09 -8.46
C LYS A 257 -17.83 -1.24 -7.39
N LYS A 258 -18.95 -1.71 -6.82
CA LYS A 258 -19.84 -0.89 -5.98
C LYS A 258 -19.18 -0.38 -4.69
N GLU A 259 -18.24 -1.12 -4.13
CA GLU A 259 -17.62 -0.79 -2.83
C GLU A 259 -16.42 0.18 -2.95
N MET A 260 -15.89 0.36 -4.17
CA MET A 260 -14.56 0.96 -4.37
C MET A 260 -14.57 2.37 -4.97
N HIS A 261 -15.73 2.89 -5.38
CA HIS A 261 -15.89 4.30 -5.77
C HIS A 261 -15.51 5.28 -4.66
N SER A 262 -15.46 4.81 -3.41
CA SER A 262 -15.00 5.59 -2.26
C SER A 262 -13.49 5.89 -2.33
N MET A 263 -12.67 5.03 -2.94
CA MET A 263 -11.21 5.17 -2.96
C MET A 263 -10.73 6.32 -3.85
N GLU A 264 -11.35 6.45 -5.02
CA GLU A 264 -11.03 7.47 -6.03
C GLU A 264 -11.77 8.79 -5.79
N ARG A 265 -12.62 8.86 -4.75
CA ARG A 265 -13.38 10.06 -4.43
C ARG A 265 -12.42 11.25 -4.27
N ASN A 266 -12.74 12.38 -4.88
CA ASN A 266 -11.93 13.61 -4.89
C ASN A 266 -10.58 13.55 -5.65
N TRP A 267 -10.22 12.42 -6.26
CA TRP A 267 -9.07 12.38 -7.17
C TRP A 267 -9.46 12.91 -8.53
N ARG A 268 -8.60 13.77 -9.09
CA ARG A 268 -8.65 14.21 -10.48
C ARG A 268 -7.53 13.50 -11.23
N VAL A 269 -7.90 12.45 -11.96
CA VAL A 269 -6.93 11.64 -12.70
C VAL A 269 -6.71 12.26 -14.08
N SER A 270 -5.47 12.66 -14.37
CA SER A 270 -5.05 13.21 -15.65
C SER A 270 -5.09 12.15 -16.76
N SER A 271 -5.32 12.58 -18.00
CA SER A 271 -5.22 11.72 -19.19
C SER A 271 -3.82 11.13 -19.42
N SER A 272 -2.79 11.67 -18.76
CA SER A 272 -1.44 11.09 -18.75
C SER A 272 -1.37 9.73 -18.03
N VAL A 273 -2.33 9.42 -17.16
CA VAL A 273 -2.43 8.10 -16.52
C VAL A 273 -3.08 7.14 -17.51
N THR A 274 -2.28 6.25 -18.11
CA THR A 274 -2.71 5.35 -19.19
C THR A 274 -3.92 4.47 -18.83
N VAL A 275 -4.04 4.09 -17.56
CA VAL A 275 -5.10 3.18 -17.07
C VAL A 275 -6.39 3.89 -16.63
N GLY A 276 -6.42 5.23 -16.64
CA GLY A 276 -7.52 6.01 -16.08
C GLY A 276 -7.72 5.82 -14.57
N ALA A 277 -8.81 6.37 -14.03
CA ALA A 277 -9.11 6.31 -12.60
C ALA A 277 -9.42 4.89 -12.11
N GLU A 278 -10.30 4.19 -12.82
CA GLU A 278 -10.71 2.83 -12.44
C GLU A 278 -9.54 1.84 -12.51
N GLY A 279 -8.72 1.92 -13.56
CA GLY A 279 -7.53 1.09 -13.69
C GLY A 279 -6.49 1.38 -12.61
N LEU A 280 -6.36 2.64 -12.17
CA LEU A 280 -5.50 2.99 -11.05
C LEU A 280 -5.99 2.38 -9.73
N THR A 281 -7.30 2.41 -9.47
CA THR A 281 -7.90 1.76 -8.29
C THR A 281 -7.58 0.26 -8.29
N LYS A 282 -7.71 -0.43 -9.43
CA LYS A 282 -7.36 -1.85 -9.59
C LYS A 282 -5.87 -2.10 -9.30
N LEU A 283 -4.98 -1.26 -9.83
CA LEU A 283 -3.54 -1.36 -9.54
C LEU A 283 -3.21 -1.15 -8.07
N LEU A 284 -3.87 -0.20 -7.39
CA LEU A 284 -3.69 0.03 -5.95
C LEU A 284 -4.17 -1.17 -5.12
N LEU A 285 -5.29 -1.79 -5.49
CA LEU A 285 -5.82 -2.98 -4.83
C LEU A 285 -4.92 -4.20 -5.02
N ALA A 286 -4.49 -4.46 -6.26
CA ALA A 286 -3.52 -5.52 -6.54
C ALA A 286 -2.22 -5.31 -5.75
N ALA A 287 -1.71 -4.08 -5.71
CA ALA A 287 -0.55 -3.74 -4.89
C ALA A 287 -0.81 -3.89 -3.39
N GLN A 288 -2.02 -3.62 -2.89
CA GLN A 288 -2.36 -3.84 -1.48
C GLN A 288 -2.44 -5.34 -1.13
N PHE A 289 -2.97 -6.18 -2.02
CA PHE A 289 -3.02 -7.63 -1.82
C PHE A 289 -1.64 -8.29 -1.81
N SER A 290 -0.70 -7.76 -2.58
CA SER A 290 0.68 -8.26 -2.64
C SER A 290 1.51 -7.94 -1.39
N LEU A 291 1.12 -6.93 -0.61
CA LEU A 291 1.79 -6.62 0.65
C LEU A 291 1.65 -7.75 1.66
N SER A 292 2.57 -7.83 2.62
CA SER A 292 2.43 -8.75 3.74
C SER A 292 1.35 -8.31 4.73
N ALA A 293 0.91 -9.26 5.59
CA ALA A 293 -0.06 -9.00 6.65
C ALA A 293 0.35 -7.85 7.60
N GLN A 294 1.66 -7.62 7.77
CA GLN A 294 2.20 -6.50 8.54
C GLN A 294 1.72 -5.13 8.02
N TYR A 295 1.47 -5.02 6.71
CA TYR A 295 1.02 -3.80 6.03
C TYR A 295 -0.42 -3.96 5.52
N GLY A 296 -1.17 -4.88 6.13
CA GLY A 296 -2.59 -5.14 5.82
C GLY A 296 -2.83 -5.84 4.50
N GLY A 297 -1.82 -6.45 3.87
CA GLY A 297 -1.97 -7.27 2.66
C GLY A 297 -2.06 -8.78 2.95
N LYS A 298 -1.94 -9.60 1.90
CA LYS A 298 -2.08 -11.06 1.97
C LYS A 298 -0.90 -11.84 1.36
N SER A 299 0.14 -11.16 0.88
CA SER A 299 1.32 -11.74 0.23
C SER A 299 0.99 -12.57 -1.01
N ILE A 300 0.00 -12.13 -1.79
CA ILE A 300 -0.48 -12.84 -2.99
C ILE A 300 -0.33 -11.97 -4.22
N ASP A 301 -0.01 -12.59 -5.34
CA ASP A 301 -0.07 -11.96 -6.64
C ASP A 301 -1.43 -12.21 -7.29
N SER A 302 -2.10 -11.13 -7.67
CA SER A 302 -3.42 -11.12 -8.30
C SER A 302 -3.39 -10.52 -9.71
N THR A 303 -2.19 -10.37 -10.30
CA THR A 303 -2.01 -9.77 -11.63
C THR A 303 -2.59 -10.62 -12.76
N GLU A 304 -2.64 -11.94 -12.60
CA GLU A 304 -3.24 -12.86 -13.58
C GLU A 304 -4.77 -13.00 -13.45
N GLU A 305 -5.36 -12.42 -12.40
CA GLU A 305 -6.80 -12.46 -12.20
C GLU A 305 -7.55 -11.48 -13.09
N THR A 306 -8.84 -11.73 -13.27
CA THR A 306 -9.69 -10.89 -14.11
C THR A 306 -10.11 -9.64 -13.33
N TRP A 307 -9.61 -8.49 -13.71
CA TRP A 307 -9.98 -7.20 -13.12
C TRP A 307 -11.02 -6.43 -13.94
N SER A 308 -11.81 -7.09 -14.79
CA SER A 308 -13.02 -6.51 -15.40
C SER A 308 -14.19 -6.53 -14.41
N ASP A 309 -15.26 -5.80 -14.71
CA ASP A 309 -16.49 -5.82 -13.90
C ASP A 309 -16.97 -7.25 -13.65
N ALA A 310 -17.38 -7.53 -12.41
CA ALA A 310 -17.80 -8.86 -12.00
C ALA A 310 -18.99 -9.36 -12.83
N THR A 311 -18.87 -10.57 -13.36
CA THR A 311 -19.88 -11.25 -14.17
C THR A 311 -20.05 -12.68 -13.68
N GLU A 312 -21.19 -13.29 -14.01
CA GLU A 312 -21.38 -14.72 -13.85
C GLU A 312 -20.82 -15.45 -15.07
N VAL A 313 -20.05 -16.52 -14.81
CA VAL A 313 -19.51 -17.41 -15.83
C VAL A 313 -19.93 -18.82 -15.46
N SER A 314 -20.47 -19.54 -16.44
CA SER A 314 -20.87 -20.92 -16.27
C SER A 314 -19.86 -21.87 -16.87
N GLU A 315 -19.44 -22.86 -16.10
CA GLU A 315 -18.50 -23.89 -16.50
C GLU A 315 -19.18 -25.26 -16.44
N LYS A 316 -19.05 -26.04 -17.51
CA LYS A 316 -19.61 -27.39 -17.55
C LYS A 316 -18.61 -28.36 -16.92
N VAL A 317 -19.04 -29.09 -15.90
CA VAL A 317 -18.19 -30.05 -15.19
C VAL A 317 -18.83 -31.44 -15.26
N ASN A 318 -18.01 -32.42 -15.61
CA ASN A 318 -18.40 -33.82 -15.74
C ASN A 318 -17.58 -34.68 -14.78
N PHE A 319 -18.23 -35.44 -13.91
CA PHE A 319 -17.56 -36.35 -12.98
C PHE A 319 -18.50 -37.48 -12.55
N THR A 320 -17.90 -38.54 -12.00
CA THR A 320 -18.64 -39.68 -11.44
C THR A 320 -18.65 -39.57 -9.93
N LEU A 321 -19.84 -39.46 -9.34
CA LEU A 321 -20.03 -39.42 -7.89
C LEU A 321 -20.17 -40.83 -7.33
N PRO A 322 -19.32 -41.25 -6.38
CA PRO A 322 -19.49 -42.52 -5.68
C PRO A 322 -20.81 -42.56 -4.87
N PRO A 323 -21.30 -43.76 -4.50
CA PRO A 323 -22.48 -43.92 -3.64
C PRO A 323 -22.33 -43.18 -2.31
N ASN A 324 -23.41 -42.55 -1.83
CA ASN A 324 -23.48 -41.88 -0.52
C ASN A 324 -22.38 -40.82 -0.29
N THR A 325 -22.00 -40.07 -1.32
CA THR A 325 -20.97 -39.03 -1.24
C THR A 325 -21.51 -37.65 -1.53
N ASN A 326 -20.80 -36.63 -1.01
CA ASN A 326 -21.02 -35.24 -1.32
C ASN A 326 -19.76 -34.67 -1.97
N ILE A 327 -19.94 -33.78 -2.94
CA ILE A 327 -18.87 -32.96 -3.50
C ILE A 327 -19.25 -31.49 -3.32
N TYR A 328 -18.28 -30.70 -2.87
CA TYR A 328 -18.40 -29.28 -2.61
C TYR A 328 -17.51 -28.54 -3.59
N PHE A 329 -18.09 -27.53 -4.25
CA PHE A 329 -17.39 -26.61 -5.12
C PHE A 329 -17.12 -25.32 -4.37
N TRP A 330 -15.87 -24.90 -4.40
CA TRP A 330 -15.39 -23.72 -3.71
C TRP A 330 -14.80 -22.76 -4.71
N GLN A 331 -15.09 -21.48 -4.50
CA GLN A 331 -14.46 -20.39 -5.22
C GLN A 331 -13.66 -19.52 -4.25
N TYR A 332 -12.44 -19.17 -4.64
CA TYR A 332 -11.63 -18.26 -3.85
C TYR A 332 -12.00 -16.82 -4.18
N LYS A 333 -12.04 -15.96 -3.15
CA LYS A 333 -12.25 -14.52 -3.32
C LYS A 333 -11.31 -13.74 -2.43
N LEU A 334 -10.98 -12.54 -2.87
CA LEU A 334 -10.22 -11.55 -2.12
C LEU A 334 -11.11 -10.38 -1.72
N GLY A 335 -10.79 -9.76 -0.60
CA GLY A 335 -11.49 -8.58 -0.13
C GLY A 335 -10.69 -7.76 0.86
N LEU A 336 -11.26 -6.65 1.30
CA LEU A 336 -10.70 -5.73 2.29
C LEU A 336 -11.69 -5.56 3.43
N GLY A 337 -11.24 -5.81 4.66
CA GLY A 337 -12.10 -5.70 5.83
C GLY A 337 -13.26 -6.69 5.77
N LYS A 338 -14.45 -6.20 5.40
CA LYS A 338 -15.67 -7.01 5.22
C LYS A 338 -16.16 -7.06 3.78
N ASP A 339 -15.52 -6.31 2.89
CA ASP A 339 -16.00 -6.06 1.55
C ASP A 339 -15.27 -6.98 0.58
N ASP A 340 -16.04 -7.75 -0.20
CA ASP A 340 -15.51 -8.53 -1.31
C ASP A 340 -15.03 -7.60 -2.41
N VAL A 341 -13.86 -7.89 -2.99
CA VAL A 341 -13.23 -7.04 -4.01
C VAL A 341 -13.04 -7.79 -5.32
N LEU A 342 -12.52 -9.02 -5.26
CA LEU A 342 -12.15 -9.78 -6.45
C LEU A 342 -12.58 -11.24 -6.29
N TYR A 343 -13.36 -11.73 -7.24
CA TYR A 343 -13.70 -13.15 -7.32
C TYR A 343 -12.74 -13.84 -8.28
N CYS A 344 -11.95 -14.78 -7.76
CA CYS A 344 -10.90 -15.45 -8.52
C CYS A 344 -11.48 -16.43 -9.53
N ARG A 345 -10.75 -16.65 -10.62
CA ARG A 345 -11.19 -17.49 -11.74
C ARG A 345 -11.32 -18.98 -11.39
N ASP A 346 -10.45 -19.49 -10.50
CA ASP A 346 -10.31 -20.92 -10.28
C ASP A 346 -11.31 -21.48 -9.26
N LEU A 347 -11.75 -22.72 -9.51
CA LEU A 347 -12.57 -23.50 -8.60
C LEU A 347 -11.74 -24.61 -7.95
N ALA A 348 -12.08 -24.94 -6.71
CA ALA A 348 -11.64 -26.15 -6.04
C ALA A 348 -12.82 -27.08 -5.79
N PHE A 349 -12.56 -28.38 -5.80
CA PHE A 349 -13.56 -29.40 -5.50
C PHE A 349 -13.06 -30.33 -4.40
N THR A 350 -13.89 -30.57 -3.39
CA THR A 350 -13.57 -31.44 -2.24
C THR A 350 -14.75 -32.34 -1.90
N ASP A 351 -14.49 -33.48 -1.28
CA ASP A 351 -15.50 -34.34 -0.67
C ASP A 351 -15.86 -33.93 0.77
N ASN A 352 -15.07 -33.03 1.35
CA ASN A 352 -15.27 -32.46 2.68
C ASN A 352 -16.09 -31.16 2.62
N SER A 353 -17.00 -30.98 3.58
CA SER A 353 -17.79 -29.76 3.79
C SER A 353 -16.97 -28.57 4.30
N ASN A 354 -15.74 -28.82 4.76
CA ASN A 354 -14.82 -27.77 5.15
C ASN A 354 -14.13 -27.16 3.91
N PRO A 355 -13.95 -25.83 3.87
CA PRO A 355 -13.26 -25.18 2.77
C PRO A 355 -11.81 -25.67 2.66
N PRO A 356 -11.21 -25.63 1.45
CA PRO A 356 -9.78 -25.86 1.29
C PRO A 356 -8.96 -24.89 2.14
N THR A 357 -7.78 -25.33 2.58
CA THR A 357 -6.88 -24.51 3.42
C THR A 357 -5.75 -23.86 2.62
N TYR A 358 -5.50 -24.32 1.40
CA TYR A 358 -4.48 -23.74 0.52
C TYR A 358 -4.97 -22.44 -0.12
N VAL A 359 -4.04 -21.57 -0.53
CA VAL A 359 -4.33 -20.37 -1.31
C VAL A 359 -4.06 -20.69 -2.78
N PRO A 360 -5.02 -20.50 -3.70
CA PRO A 360 -4.85 -20.89 -5.11
C PRO A 360 -4.02 -19.89 -5.92
N LEU A 361 -3.69 -18.73 -5.35
CA LEU A 361 -2.94 -17.67 -6.00
C LEU A 361 -1.43 -17.80 -5.71
N PRO A 362 -0.58 -17.43 -6.68
CA PRO A 362 0.87 -17.41 -6.45
C PRO A 362 1.25 -16.41 -5.34
N PRO A 363 2.34 -16.67 -4.61
CA PRO A 363 2.86 -15.72 -3.64
C PRO A 363 3.36 -14.46 -4.36
N ALA A 364 3.15 -13.30 -3.75
CA ALA A 364 3.74 -12.06 -4.23
C ALA A 364 5.27 -12.12 -4.16
N ALA A 365 5.95 -11.48 -5.13
CA ALA A 365 7.38 -11.29 -5.07
C ALA A 365 7.77 -10.48 -3.81
N ALA A 366 8.84 -10.91 -3.15
CA ALA A 366 9.30 -10.36 -1.86
C ALA A 366 9.98 -8.98 -1.99
#